data_AF-A0A4E9FE40-F1
#
_entry.id   AF-A0A4E9FE40-F1
#
_cell.length_a   1.000
_cell.length_b   1.000
_cell.length_c   1.000
_cell.angle_alpha   90.00
_cell.angle_beta   90.00
_cell.angle_gamma   90.00
#
_symmetry.space_group_name_H-M   'P 1'
#
loop_
_entity.id
_entity.type
_entity.pdbx_description
1 polymer ?
#
loop_
_entity_poly.entity_id
_entity_poly.type
_entity_poly.pdbx_seq_one_letter_code
_entity_poly.pdbx_strand_id
1 'polypeptide(L)'
;MNYLFGPMVLILLLLNSQTSADYMIDSCNIACLERNKYVVVRAHLRSNSISVGLCRNETVRSYQSYVTPYICNRTFGEWEPDIDDEDGIMDFKAPCPKPPHYPHEAFEKCRR
;
A
#
# COMPACT_ATOMS: atom_id res chain seq x y z
N MET A 1 -36.93 36.61 -30.72
CA MET A 1 -35.70 35.99 -31.24
C MET A 1 -35.13 35.06 -30.19
N ASN A 2 -35.24 33.77 -30.48
CA ASN A 2 -34.38 32.63 -30.11
C ASN A 2 -33.87 32.52 -28.66
N TYR A 3 -34.69 31.86 -27.83
CA TYR A 3 -34.25 31.13 -26.64
C TYR A 3 -33.75 29.73 -27.08
N LEU A 4 -32.49 29.62 -27.50
CA LEU A 4 -31.84 28.33 -27.77
C LEU A 4 -30.47 28.27 -27.07
N PHE A 5 -30.47 28.36 -25.73
CA PHE A 5 -29.28 28.09 -24.91
C PHE A 5 -29.56 27.03 -23.83
N GLY A 6 -30.60 26.20 -24.01
CA GLY A 6 -31.03 25.21 -23.03
C GLY A 6 -30.14 23.97 -22.88
N PRO A 7 -29.66 23.31 -23.96
CA PRO A 7 -28.99 22.02 -23.78
C PRO A 7 -27.47 22.10 -23.59
N MET A 8 -26.81 23.24 -23.83
CA MET A 8 -25.34 23.31 -23.76
C MET A 8 -24.80 23.32 -22.32
N VAL A 9 -25.58 23.80 -21.35
CA VAL A 9 -25.17 23.86 -19.93
C VAL A 9 -25.21 22.47 -19.27
N LEU A 10 -26.11 21.58 -19.71
CA LEU A 10 -26.22 20.23 -19.12
C LEU A 10 -25.00 19.34 -19.42
N ILE A 11 -24.38 19.53 -20.59
CA ILE A 11 -23.22 18.72 -21.02
C ILE A 11 -21.96 19.07 -20.21
N LEU A 12 -21.80 20.33 -19.79
CA LEU A 12 -20.65 20.75 -18.97
C LEU A 12 -20.70 20.18 -17.54
N LEU A 13 -21.87 19.92 -16.98
CA LEU A 13 -21.98 19.31 -15.65
C LEU A 13 -21.61 17.81 -15.65
N LEU A 14 -21.81 17.10 -16.76
CA LEU A 14 -21.48 15.67 -16.85
C LEU A 14 -19.97 15.40 -16.99
N LEU A 15 -19.19 16.37 -17.46
CA LEU A 15 -17.74 16.23 -17.58
C LEU A 15 -16.97 16.43 -16.26
N ASN A 16 -17.61 16.97 -15.22
CA ASN A 16 -16.94 17.24 -13.94
C ASN A 16 -17.04 16.12 -12.89
N SER A 17 -17.65 14.97 -13.21
CA SER A 17 -17.92 13.91 -12.23
C SER A 17 -16.94 12.72 -12.25
N GLN A 18 -15.81 12.80 -12.94
CA GLN A 18 -14.91 11.64 -13.13
C GLN A 18 -13.58 11.69 -12.35
N THR A 19 -13.45 12.49 -11.29
CA THR A 19 -12.19 12.57 -10.54
C THR A 19 -12.06 11.62 -9.34
N SER A 20 -13.08 10.80 -9.01
CA SER A 20 -13.01 9.89 -7.85
C SER A 20 -12.58 8.46 -8.17
N ALA A 21 -12.64 8.03 -9.44
CA ALA A 21 -12.43 6.62 -9.81
C ALA A 21 -10.96 6.25 -10.08
N ASP A 22 -10.12 7.22 -10.47
CA ASP A 22 -8.68 7.01 -10.64
C ASP A 22 -7.92 6.99 -9.30
N TYR A 23 -8.64 7.10 -8.17
CA TYR A 23 -8.09 7.01 -6.82
C TYR A 23 -7.89 5.57 -6.32
N MET A 24 -8.36 4.56 -7.07
CA MET A 24 -8.09 3.14 -6.79
C MET A 24 -6.82 2.60 -7.49
N ILE A 25 -5.86 3.48 -7.81
CA ILE A 25 -4.52 3.10 -8.26
C ILE A 25 -3.91 2.18 -7.19
N ASP A 26 -3.84 0.88 -7.51
CA ASP A 26 -3.18 -0.21 -6.78
C ASP A 26 -3.02 0.09 -5.28
N SER A 27 -4.15 0.07 -4.58
CA SER A 27 -4.34 0.75 -3.30
C SER A 27 -3.28 0.38 -2.25
N CYS A 28 -2.81 -0.86 -2.26
CA CYS A 28 -1.78 -1.36 -1.35
C CYS A 28 -0.36 -1.04 -1.85
N ASN A 29 0.01 0.25 -1.83
CA ASN A 29 1.34 0.67 -2.25
C ASN A 29 2.43 0.12 -1.29
N ILE A 30 3.21 -0.83 -1.78
CA ILE A 30 4.25 -1.52 -1.00
C ILE A 30 5.38 -0.58 -0.55
N ALA A 31 5.66 0.47 -1.31
CA ALA A 31 6.68 1.46 -0.94
C ALA A 31 6.33 2.14 0.39
N CYS A 32 5.03 2.34 0.68
CA CYS A 32 4.57 2.92 1.95
C CYS A 32 4.93 2.07 3.18
N LEU A 33 5.01 0.76 2.98
CA LEU A 33 5.38 -0.20 4.03
C LEU A 33 6.90 -0.33 4.15
N GLU A 34 7.61 -0.46 3.03
CA GLU A 34 9.06 -0.70 3.02
C GLU A 34 9.89 0.56 3.32
N ARG A 35 9.45 1.73 2.87
CA ARG A 35 10.04 3.05 3.17
C ARG A 35 11.55 3.15 2.91
N ASN A 36 12.07 2.43 1.91
CA ASN A 36 13.50 2.33 1.60
C ASN A 36 14.38 1.83 2.77
N LYS A 37 13.77 1.19 3.78
CA LYS A 37 14.44 0.75 5.02
C LYS A 37 14.21 -0.71 5.34
N TYR A 38 13.04 -1.22 4.97
CA TYR A 38 12.60 -2.58 5.22
C TYR A 38 12.32 -3.28 3.89
N VAL A 39 12.12 -4.59 3.95
CA VAL A 39 11.85 -5.40 2.77
C VAL A 39 10.76 -6.42 3.06
N VAL A 40 9.80 -6.56 2.15
CA VAL A 40 8.80 -7.61 2.18
C VAL A 40 9.41 -8.90 1.66
N VAL A 41 9.36 -9.96 2.48
CA VAL A 41 10.00 -11.25 2.20
C VAL A 41 9.00 -12.38 1.95
N ARG A 42 7.72 -12.16 2.26
CA ARG A 42 6.62 -13.06 1.91
C ARG A 42 5.36 -12.26 1.61
N ALA A 43 4.51 -12.77 0.74
CA ALA A 43 3.23 -12.16 0.41
C ALA A 43 2.17 -13.25 0.16
N HIS A 44 0.97 -13.03 0.69
CA HIS A 44 -0.20 -13.86 0.51
C HIS A 44 -1.35 -12.99 -0.02
N LEU A 45 -1.82 -13.33 -1.22
CA LEU A 45 -2.93 -12.63 -1.86
C LEU A 45 -4.25 -13.29 -1.48
N ARG A 46 -5.20 -12.48 -0.98
CA ARG A 46 -6.58 -12.89 -0.71
C ARG A 46 -7.52 -12.09 -1.63
N SER A 47 -8.81 -12.41 -1.57
CA SER A 47 -9.82 -11.80 -2.46
C SER A 47 -9.86 -10.27 -2.37
N ASN A 48 -9.82 -9.72 -1.15
CA ASN A 48 -9.88 -8.27 -0.91
C ASN A 48 -8.73 -7.72 -0.05
N SER A 49 -7.70 -8.53 0.21
CA SER A 49 -6.57 -8.11 1.02
C SER A 49 -5.26 -8.76 0.56
N ILE A 50 -4.16 -8.15 0.99
CA ILE A 50 -2.80 -8.65 0.79
C ILE A 50 -2.15 -8.71 2.15
N SER A 51 -1.75 -9.89 2.60
CA SER A 51 -0.91 -10.06 3.79
C SER A 51 0.55 -10.19 3.36
N VAL A 52 1.47 -9.56 4.08
CA VAL A 52 2.90 -9.56 3.79
C VAL A 52 3.71 -9.70 5.06
N GLY A 53 4.90 -10.29 4.96
CA GLY A 53 5.89 -10.28 6.04
C GLY A 53 6.96 -9.24 5.77
N LEU A 54 7.03 -8.21 6.62
CA LEU A 54 8.05 -7.16 6.57
C LEU A 54 9.25 -7.55 7.43
N CYS A 55 10.41 -7.74 6.79
CA CYS A 55 11.66 -8.07 7.45
C CYS A 55 12.35 -6.83 8.02
N ARG A 56 12.87 -6.95 9.23
CA ARG A 56 13.68 -5.95 9.93
C ARG A 56 14.95 -6.57 10.48
N ASN A 57 16.09 -5.92 10.24
CA ASN A 57 17.34 -6.32 10.87
C ASN A 57 17.28 -6.01 12.37
N GLU A 58 17.79 -6.93 13.18
CA GLU A 58 17.96 -6.79 14.61
C GLU A 58 19.46 -6.85 14.92
N THR A 59 19.94 -5.92 15.73
CA THR A 59 21.36 -5.81 16.10
C THR A 59 21.61 -6.11 17.57
N VAL A 60 20.57 -6.17 18.39
CA VAL A 60 20.67 -6.29 19.85
C VAL A 60 20.48 -7.73 20.34
N ARG A 61 19.69 -8.53 19.62
CA ARG A 61 19.30 -9.89 20.04
C ARG A 61 20.16 -10.96 19.36
N SER A 62 19.95 -12.23 19.74
CA SER A 62 20.70 -13.38 19.20
C SER A 62 20.35 -13.73 17.75
N TYR A 63 19.27 -13.16 17.22
CA TYR A 63 18.86 -13.29 15.82
C TYR A 63 19.25 -12.03 15.04
N GLN A 64 19.48 -12.20 13.73
CA GLN A 64 19.95 -11.12 12.86
C GLN A 64 18.79 -10.34 12.22
N SER A 65 17.62 -10.97 12.10
CA SER A 65 16.41 -10.30 11.62
C SER A 65 15.14 -10.94 12.16
N TYR A 66 14.04 -10.23 12.05
CA TYR A 66 12.70 -10.74 12.34
C TYR A 66 11.70 -10.24 11.29
N VAL A 67 10.64 -11.02 11.07
CA VAL A 67 9.58 -10.73 10.12
C VAL A 67 8.30 -10.41 10.88
N THR A 68 7.73 -9.25 10.60
CA THR A 68 6.45 -8.78 11.17
C THR A 68 5.35 -8.83 10.13
N PRO A 69 4.17 -9.40 10.44
CA PRO A 69 3.09 -9.53 9.47
C PRO A 69 2.28 -8.22 9.37
N TYR A 70 1.90 -7.87 8.14
CA TYR A 70 1.10 -6.70 7.80
C TYR A 70 0.04 -7.09 6.78
N ILE A 71 -1.15 -6.51 6.88
CA ILE A 71 -2.24 -6.70 5.95
C ILE A 71 -2.65 -5.36 5.35
N CYS A 72 -3.05 -5.37 4.09
CA CYS A 72 -3.68 -4.23 3.45
C CYS A 72 -4.99 -4.65 2.80
N ASN A 73 -6.05 -3.91 3.10
CA ASN A 73 -7.34 -4.06 2.44
C ASN A 73 -7.32 -3.28 1.12
N ARG A 74 -7.60 -3.96 0.01
CA ARG A 74 -7.54 -3.38 -1.34
C ARG A 74 -8.57 -2.28 -1.58
N THR A 75 -9.62 -2.21 -0.76
CA THR A 75 -10.60 -1.12 -0.80
C THR A 75 -10.03 0.18 -0.20
N PHE A 76 -9.20 0.08 0.84
CA PHE A 76 -8.67 1.25 1.57
C PHE A 76 -7.24 1.60 1.19
N GLY A 77 -6.43 0.61 0.82
CA GLY A 77 -5.02 0.81 0.47
C GLY A 77 -4.09 1.08 1.65
N GLU A 78 -4.53 0.76 2.86
CA GLU A 78 -3.80 1.06 4.08
C GLU A 78 -3.19 -0.21 4.65
N TRP A 79 -1.89 -0.15 4.98
CA TRP A 79 -1.19 -1.22 5.67
C TRP A 79 -1.37 -1.12 7.18
N GLU A 80 -1.77 -2.22 7.79
CA GLU A 80 -1.95 -2.37 9.23
C GLU A 80 -1.29 -3.68 9.70
N PRO A 81 -0.87 -3.80 10.98
CA PRO A 81 -0.36 -5.06 11.49
C PRO A 81 -1.39 -6.19 11.34
N ASP A 82 -0.99 -7.33 10.76
CA ASP A 82 -1.87 -8.48 10.61
C ASP A 82 -1.86 -9.30 11.91
N ILE A 83 -2.80 -9.00 12.80
CA ILE A 83 -2.92 -9.66 14.11
C ILE A 83 -3.45 -11.09 14.00
N ASP A 84 -4.03 -11.44 12.85
CA ASP A 84 -4.61 -12.76 12.56
C ASP A 84 -3.66 -13.66 11.76
N ASP A 85 -2.41 -13.22 11.54
CA ASP A 85 -1.36 -14.04 10.90
C ASP A 85 -0.95 -15.18 11.83
N GLU A 86 -1.17 -16.43 11.37
CA GLU A 86 -0.90 -17.64 12.16
C GLU A 86 0.58 -17.86 12.47
N ASP A 87 1.48 -17.38 11.60
CA ASP A 87 2.93 -17.50 11.80
C ASP A 87 3.44 -16.46 12.81
N GLY A 88 2.75 -15.33 12.93
CA GLY A 88 3.11 -14.22 13.80
C GLY A 88 4.47 -13.61 13.46
N ILE A 89 5.20 -13.19 14.51
CA ILE A 89 6.56 -12.68 14.36
C ILE A 89 7.55 -13.84 14.32
N MET A 90 8.34 -13.91 13.25
CA MET A 90 9.33 -14.97 13.05
C MET A 90 10.75 -14.42 13.13
N ASP A 91 11.62 -15.05 13.91
CA ASP A 91 13.04 -14.67 14.06
C ASP A 91 13.94 -15.50 13.15
N PHE A 92 14.96 -14.87 12.54
CA PHE A 92 15.89 -15.51 11.61
C PHE A 92 17.36 -15.26 11.97
N LYS A 93 18.19 -16.28 11.74
CA LYS A 93 19.65 -16.21 11.93
C LYS A 93 20.40 -15.59 10.74
N ALA A 94 19.68 -15.05 9.77
CA ALA A 94 20.22 -14.37 8.61
C ALA A 94 19.71 -12.91 8.60
N PRO A 95 20.46 -11.96 8.01
CA PRO A 95 19.99 -10.59 7.87
C PRO A 95 18.90 -10.51 6.78
N CYS A 96 18.11 -9.45 6.82
CA CYS A 96 17.18 -9.13 5.75
C CYS A 96 17.92 -8.85 4.44
N PRO A 97 17.29 -9.12 3.29
CA PRO A 97 17.74 -8.62 2.00
C PRO A 97 17.91 -7.10 2.01
N LYS A 98 18.70 -6.60 1.06
CA LYS A 98 18.85 -5.15 0.86
C LYS A 98 17.48 -4.56 0.48
N PRO A 99 17.02 -3.49 1.18
CA PRO A 99 15.76 -2.83 0.82
C PRO A 99 15.79 -2.29 -0.62
N PRO A 100 14.64 -2.34 -1.32
CA PRO A 100 14.49 -1.65 -2.59
C PRO A 100 14.61 -0.14 -2.40
N HIS A 101 14.90 0.56 -3.50
CA HIS A 101 14.96 2.02 -3.52
C HIS A 101 13.83 2.56 -4.38
N TYR A 102 12.89 3.23 -3.73
CA TYR A 102 11.79 3.95 -4.34
C TYR A 102 12.10 5.45 -4.41
N PRO A 103 11.70 6.11 -5.50
CA PRO A 103 11.85 7.55 -5.63
C PRO A 103 10.81 8.28 -4.75
N HIS A 104 10.95 9.59 -4.56
CA HIS A 104 10.13 10.33 -3.60
C HIS A 104 8.63 10.28 -3.93
N GLU A 105 8.31 10.26 -5.22
CA GLU A 105 6.96 10.24 -5.78
C GLU A 105 6.20 8.97 -5.39
N ALA A 106 6.91 7.86 -5.14
CA ALA A 106 6.29 6.62 -4.66
C ALA A 106 5.67 6.78 -3.26
N PHE A 107 6.08 7.79 -2.50
CA PHE A 107 5.57 8.05 -1.16
C PHE A 107 4.45 9.08 -1.10
N GLU A 108 4.14 9.78 -2.20
CA GLU A 108 3.15 10.86 -2.22
C GLU A 108 1.74 10.39 -1.85
N LYS A 109 1.43 9.12 -2.16
CA LYS A 109 0.15 8.48 -1.87
C LYS A 109 0.12 7.74 -0.53
N CYS A 110 1.24 7.73 0.21
CA CYS A 110 1.29 7.09 1.50
C CYS A 110 0.59 7.97 2.55
N ARG A 111 -0.35 7.37 3.29
CA ARG A 111 -0.96 8.02 4.44
C ARG A 111 0.13 8.27 5.51
N ARG A 112 0.19 9.51 6.03
CA ARG A 112 1.17 9.94 7.05
C ARG A 112 0.78 9.47 8.44
#